data_AF-A0A1G7LJ26-F1
#
_entry.id   AF-A0A1G7LJ26-F1
#
_cell.length_a   1.000
_cell.length_b   1.000
_cell.length_c   1.000
_cell.angle_alpha   90.00
_cell.angle_beta   90.00
_cell.angle_gamma   90.00
#
_symmetry.space_group_name_H-M   'P 1'
#
loop_
_entity.id
_entity.type
_entity.pdbx_description
1 polymer ?
#
loop_
_entity_poly.entity_id
_entity_poly.type
_entity_poly.pdbx_seq_one_letter_code
_entity_poly.pdbx_strand_id
1 'polypeptide(L)'
;MQKLWLRAWRKDKCLSPALLAIAVSLAPSRKKMEIATKDKWKTIPMDNPKRLDVSMFLNFEQLNKLKLGLVPNQMEDKWFVYFNNDTIYFNRSWTGYEIFKAKLNLNESGCEINEFSVEQNLEKYKEADDERNIYSFKNHIEYLSNREINNPVKNGLWGLVIGDALGVPVEFKSRDYLKQNPLTDMIGFGTYNQPEGTWSDDSSLAFCLADELTKELNLQEIGNSFVRWFYENHWTPHGKVFDIGISTREAIIRLKKGEKAELAGSWEENSNGNGSLMRILPLLFEVQKIKGRKEKYELIKKVSSITHGHIRSCLACFYYLEIASFLSSQIKYPITDAYKVANHSLLKLTEEMDINPKEIELFDRITGGNLAELQENSIQSSGYVIHTLEASIWCLLTTKSYKEAVLKAINLGEDTDTTGAVVGGLAGLFYGINSIPKEWIGKIARKKDIEELTNKLSDKYKIARC
;
A
#
# COMPACT_ATOMS: atom_id res chain seq x y z
N MET A 1 -41.42 -0.57 -3.92
CA MET A 1 -40.55 -1.67 -4.41
C MET A 1 -39.09 -1.61 -3.91
N GLN A 2 -38.64 -0.54 -3.22
CA GLN A 2 -37.28 -0.45 -2.64
C GLN A 2 -36.99 -1.34 -1.41
N LYS A 3 -38.01 -1.87 -0.71
CA LYS A 3 -37.82 -2.71 0.51
C LYS A 3 -37.63 -4.20 0.24
N LEU A 4 -37.78 -4.67 -1.01
CA LEU A 4 -37.69 -6.10 -1.36
C LEU A 4 -36.28 -6.54 -1.76
N TRP A 5 -35.49 -5.67 -2.40
CA TRP A 5 -34.10 -5.98 -2.77
C TRP A 5 -33.17 -6.14 -1.55
N LEU A 6 -33.28 -5.24 -0.56
CA LEU A 6 -32.55 -5.36 0.72
C LEU A 6 -32.94 -6.59 1.56
N ARG A 7 -34.11 -7.21 1.30
CA ARG A 7 -34.55 -8.42 2.00
C ARG A 7 -33.98 -9.71 1.41
N ALA A 8 -33.64 -9.73 0.12
CA ALA A 8 -32.98 -10.89 -0.50
C ALA A 8 -31.51 -11.04 -0.04
N TRP A 9 -30.84 -9.93 0.28
CA TRP A 9 -29.47 -9.94 0.80
C TRP A 9 -29.34 -10.46 2.24
N ARG A 10 -30.40 -10.33 3.06
CA ARG A 10 -30.39 -10.71 4.49
C ARG A 10 -30.54 -12.21 4.78
N LYS A 11 -30.85 -13.06 3.79
CA LYS A 11 -31.24 -14.45 4.09
C LYS A 11 -30.14 -15.50 4.03
N ASP A 12 -29.02 -15.30 3.33
CA ASP A 12 -28.04 -16.40 3.17
C ASP A 12 -26.54 -16.09 3.35
N LYS A 13 -26.09 -14.86 3.62
CA LYS A 13 -24.66 -14.61 3.89
C LYS A 13 -24.45 -13.47 4.90
N CYS A 14 -25.05 -13.58 6.07
CA CYS A 14 -24.60 -12.75 7.21
C CYS A 14 -23.12 -13.04 7.47
N LEU A 15 -22.27 -12.00 7.39
CA LEU A 15 -20.94 -12.00 8.01
C LEU A 15 -21.10 -12.60 9.41
N SER A 16 -20.27 -13.58 9.77
CA SER A 16 -20.35 -14.18 11.11
C SER A 16 -20.31 -13.07 12.17
N PRO A 17 -20.91 -13.24 13.35
CA PRO A 17 -20.78 -12.26 14.43
C PRO A 17 -19.32 -11.90 14.73
N ALA A 18 -18.38 -12.84 14.49
CA ALA A 18 -16.95 -12.60 14.52
C ALA A 18 -16.46 -11.71 13.36
N LEU A 19 -16.90 -11.91 12.11
CA LEU A 19 -16.60 -11.06 10.95
C LEU A 19 -17.31 -9.69 10.98
N LEU A 20 -18.46 -9.58 11.66
CA LEU A 20 -19.17 -8.32 11.90
C LEU A 20 -18.53 -7.56 13.07
N ALA A 21 -18.14 -8.26 14.14
CA ALA A 21 -17.30 -7.70 15.19
C ALA A 21 -15.92 -7.32 14.63
N ILE A 22 -15.38 -8.07 13.67
CA ILE A 22 -14.21 -7.71 12.88
C ILE A 22 -14.57 -6.51 11.98
N ALA A 23 -15.61 -6.44 11.16
CA ALA A 23 -15.91 -5.22 10.37
C ALA A 23 -16.22 -3.96 11.22
N VAL A 24 -16.75 -4.12 12.45
CA VAL A 24 -17.09 -3.04 13.39
C VAL A 24 -15.94 -2.72 14.38
N SER A 25 -15.09 -3.70 14.73
CA SER A 25 -13.89 -3.57 15.58
C SER A 25 -12.58 -3.55 14.79
N LEU A 26 -12.62 -3.77 13.47
CA LEU A 26 -11.60 -3.55 12.45
C LEU A 26 -11.83 -2.16 11.82
N ALA A 27 -11.92 -1.12 12.64
CA ALA A 27 -10.74 -0.31 12.57
C ALA A 27 -9.68 -1.20 13.22
N PRO A 28 -8.88 -2.01 12.47
CA PRO A 28 -7.80 -2.72 13.14
C PRO A 28 -7.07 -1.62 13.90
N SER A 29 -6.59 -1.86 15.11
CA SER A 29 -5.67 -0.91 15.71
C SER A 29 -4.60 -0.67 14.64
N ARG A 30 -4.72 0.47 13.93
CA ARG A 30 -4.09 0.74 12.63
C ARG A 30 -2.66 1.14 12.96
N LYS A 31 -1.95 0.31 13.69
CA LYS A 31 -0.58 0.58 14.09
C LYS A 31 0.26 0.34 12.86
N LYS A 32 0.47 1.43 12.13
CA LYS A 32 1.63 1.61 11.25
C LYS A 32 2.85 1.13 12.03
N MET A 33 3.83 0.57 11.34
CA MET A 33 5.13 0.33 11.95
C MET A 33 5.79 1.70 12.16
N GLU A 34 5.48 2.29 13.31
CA GLU A 34 6.05 3.54 13.79
C GLU A 34 7.39 3.24 14.45
N ILE A 35 8.35 4.16 14.29
CA ILE A 35 9.59 4.12 15.04
C ILE A 35 9.25 4.19 16.54
N ALA A 36 9.69 3.19 17.30
CA ALA A 36 9.51 3.17 18.74
C ALA A 36 10.43 4.22 19.38
N THR A 37 9.83 5.29 19.87
CA THR A 37 10.51 6.33 20.66
C THR A 37 10.15 6.16 22.14
N LYS A 38 11.01 6.63 23.03
CA LYS A 38 10.88 6.45 24.50
C LYS A 38 9.48 6.81 25.05
N ASP A 39 8.84 7.81 24.48
CA ASP A 39 7.53 8.34 24.87
C ASP A 39 6.32 7.49 24.41
N LYS A 40 6.54 6.49 23.56
CA LYS A 40 5.46 5.65 22.98
C LYS A 40 4.86 4.64 23.95
N TRP A 41 5.56 4.34 25.04
CA TRP A 41 5.10 3.39 26.04
C TRP A 41 5.64 3.77 27.42
N LYS A 42 5.08 3.17 28.47
CA LYS A 42 5.60 3.35 29.82
C LYS A 42 6.98 2.70 29.94
N THR A 43 7.92 3.42 30.54
CA THR A 43 9.29 2.95 30.83
C THR A 43 9.67 3.32 32.25
N ILE A 44 10.25 2.37 32.97
CA ILE A 44 10.77 2.52 34.33
C ILE A 44 12.22 2.04 34.27
N PRO A 45 13.21 2.92 34.51
CA PRO A 45 14.63 2.56 34.44
C PRO A 45 15.01 1.39 35.37
N MET A 46 16.17 0.79 35.08
CA MET A 46 16.77 -0.20 35.97
C MET A 46 17.16 0.42 37.32
N ASP A 47 16.95 -0.33 38.39
CA ASP A 47 17.41 0.04 39.74
C ASP A 47 18.76 -0.62 40.07
N ASN A 48 18.99 -1.86 39.61
CA ASN A 48 20.20 -2.63 39.90
C ASN A 48 20.81 -3.24 38.63
N PRO A 49 21.43 -2.44 37.74
CA PRO A 49 22.00 -2.93 36.49
C PRO A 49 23.31 -3.70 36.72
N LYS A 50 23.38 -4.93 36.22
CA LYS A 50 24.64 -5.70 36.08
C LYS A 50 25.08 -5.71 34.63
N ARG A 51 26.36 -5.43 34.39
CA ARG A 51 26.96 -5.52 33.04
C ARG A 51 27.37 -6.96 32.74
N LEU A 52 27.08 -7.40 31.51
CA LEU A 52 27.46 -8.71 30.98
C LEU A 52 28.11 -8.53 29.60
N ASP A 53 29.16 -9.30 29.35
CA ASP A 53 29.85 -9.33 28.07
C ASP A 53 29.03 -10.08 27.02
N VAL A 54 29.05 -9.57 25.80
CA VAL A 54 28.41 -10.19 24.65
C VAL A 54 29.24 -9.90 23.41
N SER A 55 29.14 -10.71 22.36
CA SER A 55 29.75 -10.38 21.08
C SER A 55 28.71 -10.57 20.01
N MET A 56 28.36 -9.46 19.36
CA MET A 56 27.44 -9.41 18.22
C MET A 56 27.90 -8.34 17.24
N PHE A 57 27.78 -8.66 15.97
CA PHE A 57 27.97 -7.72 14.88
C PHE A 57 26.68 -7.61 14.07
N LEU A 58 26.32 -6.39 13.69
CA LEU A 58 25.18 -6.08 12.83
C LEU A 58 25.67 -5.23 11.66
N ASN A 59 25.35 -5.64 10.43
CA ASN A 59 25.57 -4.78 9.27
C ASN A 59 24.61 -3.57 9.29
N PHE A 60 24.79 -2.61 8.38
CA PHE A 60 23.96 -1.39 8.36
C PHE A 60 22.46 -1.66 8.13
N GLU A 61 22.10 -2.67 7.33
CA GLU A 61 20.69 -3.04 7.12
C GLU A 61 20.05 -3.57 8.41
N GLN A 62 20.74 -4.49 9.08
CA GLN A 62 20.34 -5.05 10.36
C GLN A 62 20.24 -3.97 11.45
N LEU A 63 21.20 -3.03 11.47
CA LEU A 63 21.19 -1.89 12.38
C LEU A 63 19.98 -0.98 12.15
N ASN A 64 19.65 -0.66 10.89
CA ASN A 64 18.48 0.15 10.57
C ASN A 64 17.19 -0.51 11.04
N LYS A 65 17.04 -1.82 10.78
CA LYS A 65 15.90 -2.62 11.28
C LYS A 65 15.79 -2.58 12.79
N LEU A 66 16.91 -2.70 13.49
CA LEU A 66 16.99 -2.69 14.94
C LEU A 66 16.58 -1.32 15.52
N LYS A 67 17.04 -0.21 14.91
CA LYS A 67 16.75 1.17 15.35
C LYS A 67 15.27 1.54 15.33
N LEU A 68 14.44 0.82 14.58
CA LEU A 68 12.99 1.03 14.58
C LEU A 68 12.32 0.59 15.88
N GLY A 69 12.97 -0.28 16.67
CA GLY A 69 12.44 -0.80 17.94
C GLY A 69 11.14 -1.60 17.79
N LEU A 70 10.37 -1.74 18.85
CA LEU A 70 9.15 -2.54 18.92
C LEU A 70 8.15 -1.86 19.86
N VAL A 71 7.00 -1.42 19.34
CA VAL A 71 5.88 -0.95 20.15
C VAL A 71 4.87 -2.11 20.32
N PRO A 72 4.58 -2.57 21.53
CA PRO A 72 3.59 -3.63 21.73
C PRO A 72 2.19 -3.15 21.33
N ASN A 73 1.38 -4.07 20.81
CA ASN A 73 -0.03 -3.86 20.49
C ASN A 73 -0.91 -4.09 21.72
N GLN A 74 -0.57 -5.10 22.52
CA GLN A 74 -1.27 -5.51 23.73
C GLN A 74 -0.27 -6.02 24.79
N MET A 75 -0.74 -6.27 26.02
CA MET A 75 0.16 -6.60 27.14
C MET A 75 0.90 -7.93 26.92
N GLU A 76 0.32 -8.84 26.16
CA GLU A 76 0.82 -10.17 25.82
C GLU A 76 2.04 -10.15 24.90
N ASP A 77 2.35 -9.02 24.26
CA ASP A 77 3.51 -8.87 23.37
C ASP A 77 4.84 -8.78 24.13
N LYS A 78 4.78 -8.82 25.48
CA LYS A 78 5.86 -8.91 26.48
C LYS A 78 6.91 -7.80 26.50
N TRP A 79 7.17 -7.13 25.38
CA TRP A 79 8.31 -6.22 25.22
C TRP A 79 7.94 -4.91 24.53
N PHE A 80 8.50 -3.83 25.04
CA PHE A 80 8.62 -2.54 24.40
C PHE A 80 10.10 -2.23 24.21
N VAL A 81 10.52 -2.04 22.97
CA VAL A 81 11.93 -1.83 22.61
C VAL A 81 12.06 -0.51 21.90
N TYR A 82 13.01 0.32 22.30
CA TYR A 82 13.26 1.59 21.62
C TYR A 82 14.75 1.88 21.54
N PHE A 83 15.11 2.70 20.57
CA PHE A 83 16.46 3.17 20.36
C PHE A 83 16.54 4.66 20.70
N ASN A 84 17.56 5.06 21.46
CA ASN A 84 17.81 6.45 21.80
C ASN A 84 19.31 6.73 21.82
N ASN A 85 19.75 7.73 21.06
CA ASN A 85 21.16 8.05 20.80
C ASN A 85 21.93 6.86 20.22
N ASP A 86 22.76 6.20 21.04
CA ASP A 86 23.60 5.05 20.70
C ASP A 86 23.21 3.82 21.53
N THR A 87 22.05 3.84 22.19
CA THR A 87 21.64 2.79 23.13
C THR A 87 20.27 2.22 22.77
N ILE A 88 20.16 0.89 22.78
CA ILE A 88 18.89 0.18 22.68
C ILE A 88 18.39 -0.23 24.07
N TYR A 89 17.09 -0.13 24.29
CA TYR A 89 16.43 -0.40 25.58
C TYR A 89 15.31 -1.41 25.39
N PHE A 90 15.26 -2.43 26.25
CA PHE A 90 14.22 -3.46 26.28
C PHE A 90 13.44 -3.36 27.59
N ASN A 91 12.15 -3.10 27.49
CA ASN A 91 11.26 -2.89 28.63
C ASN A 91 10.13 -3.90 28.61
N ARG A 92 9.64 -4.36 29.77
CA ARG A 92 8.42 -5.18 29.81
C ARG A 92 7.20 -4.35 29.44
N SER A 93 6.38 -4.85 28.52
CA SER A 93 5.16 -4.16 28.08
C SER A 93 4.17 -3.91 29.23
N TRP A 94 4.02 -4.86 30.15
CA TRP A 94 3.00 -4.81 31.21
C TRP A 94 3.40 -3.97 32.43
N THR A 95 4.69 -3.88 32.80
CA THR A 95 5.16 -3.04 33.93
C THR A 95 5.84 -1.77 33.48
N GLY A 96 6.51 -1.79 32.33
CA GLY A 96 7.43 -0.76 31.88
C GLY A 96 8.87 -0.95 32.39
N TYR A 97 9.16 -1.98 33.19
CA TYR A 97 10.52 -2.19 33.73
C TYR A 97 11.53 -2.43 32.61
N GLU A 98 12.60 -1.63 32.60
CA GLU A 98 13.77 -1.82 31.76
C GLU A 98 14.50 -3.09 32.23
N ILE A 99 14.67 -4.05 31.33
CA ILE A 99 15.28 -5.37 31.63
C ILE A 99 16.64 -5.49 30.97
N PHE A 100 16.77 -5.03 29.72
CA PHE A 100 18.05 -4.99 29.02
C PHE A 100 18.32 -3.59 28.47
N LYS A 101 19.58 -3.18 28.45
CA LYS A 101 20.04 -2.07 27.61
C LYS A 101 21.44 -2.35 27.07
N ALA A 102 21.71 -1.95 25.84
CA ALA A 102 23.01 -2.16 25.23
C ALA A 102 23.44 -0.95 24.42
N LYS A 103 24.73 -0.61 24.51
CA LYS A 103 25.32 0.44 23.70
C LYS A 103 25.79 -0.12 22.36
N LEU A 104 25.48 0.58 21.29
CA LEU A 104 25.83 0.24 19.92
C LEU A 104 27.07 1.04 19.50
N ASN A 105 28.15 0.33 19.18
CA ASN A 105 29.40 0.94 18.76
C ASN A 105 29.52 0.84 17.24
N LEU A 106 29.38 1.97 16.54
CA LEU A 106 29.47 2.03 15.09
C LEU A 106 30.92 1.88 14.62
N ASN A 107 31.12 1.15 13.52
CA ASN A 107 32.39 1.03 12.81
C ASN A 107 32.17 1.15 11.28
N GLU A 108 33.23 1.04 10.47
CA GLU A 108 33.14 1.22 9.01
C GLU A 108 32.22 0.20 8.31
N SER A 109 32.01 -0.97 8.92
CA SER A 109 31.25 -2.08 8.35
C SER A 109 29.83 -2.24 8.93
N GLY A 110 29.49 -1.53 10.01
CA GLY A 110 28.22 -1.65 10.69
C GLY A 110 28.29 -1.25 12.17
N CYS A 111 27.90 -2.17 13.05
CA CYS A 111 27.80 -1.94 14.48
C CYS A 111 28.21 -3.18 15.28
N GLU A 112 28.99 -2.97 16.34
CA GLU A 112 29.31 -3.97 17.35
C GLU A 112 28.53 -3.72 18.64
N ILE A 113 28.09 -4.81 19.26
CA ILE A 113 27.56 -4.83 20.62
C ILE A 113 28.44 -5.76 21.44
N ASN A 114 29.22 -5.16 22.34
CA ASN A 114 30.26 -5.85 23.11
C ASN A 114 29.86 -6.07 24.58
N GLU A 115 28.93 -5.26 25.08
CA GLU A 115 28.38 -5.38 26.43
C GLU A 115 26.90 -4.98 26.44
N PHE A 116 26.14 -5.54 27.39
CA PHE A 116 24.82 -5.05 27.74
C PHE A 116 24.62 -5.07 29.26
N SER A 117 23.70 -4.24 29.75
CA SER A 117 23.26 -4.27 31.15
C SER A 117 21.94 -5.01 31.28
N VAL A 118 21.79 -5.78 32.36
CA VAL A 118 20.57 -6.49 32.75
C VAL A 118 20.13 -6.09 34.17
N GLU A 119 18.82 -5.95 34.38
CA GLU A 119 18.24 -5.72 35.71
C GLU A 119 18.41 -6.94 36.62
N GLN A 120 18.95 -6.76 37.83
CA GLN A 120 19.15 -7.81 38.83
C GLN A 120 18.13 -7.78 39.97
N ASN A 121 17.29 -6.75 40.05
CA ASN A 121 16.19 -6.74 41.01
C ASN A 121 15.18 -7.85 40.66
N LEU A 122 15.19 -8.94 41.44
CA LEU A 122 14.35 -10.12 41.22
C LEU A 122 12.85 -9.87 41.35
N GLU A 123 12.44 -8.78 42.01
CA GLU A 123 11.04 -8.36 42.04
C GLU A 123 10.59 -7.81 40.67
N LYS A 124 11.52 -7.19 39.92
CA LYS A 124 11.28 -6.66 38.58
C LYS A 124 11.53 -7.69 37.48
N TYR A 125 12.54 -8.55 37.65
CA TYR A 125 12.96 -9.53 36.65
C TYR A 125 13.48 -10.82 37.30
N LYS A 126 12.73 -11.92 37.15
CA LYS A 126 12.98 -13.17 37.89
C LYS A 126 14.14 -14.03 37.37
N GLU A 127 14.80 -13.65 36.28
CA GLU A 127 15.89 -14.45 35.70
C GLU A 127 17.25 -13.94 36.19
N ALA A 128 17.89 -14.74 37.03
CA ALA A 128 19.17 -14.42 37.65
C ALA A 128 20.37 -15.03 36.90
N ASP A 129 20.12 -15.93 35.94
CA ASP A 129 21.18 -16.63 35.22
C ASP A 129 21.76 -15.79 34.08
N ASP A 130 23.08 -15.57 34.12
CA ASP A 130 23.76 -14.71 33.15
C ASP A 130 23.75 -15.31 31.73
N GLU A 131 23.93 -16.62 31.59
CA GLU A 131 23.95 -17.30 30.28
C GLU A 131 22.59 -17.19 29.59
N ARG A 132 21.50 -17.42 30.33
CA ARG A 132 20.13 -17.24 29.82
C ARG A 132 19.83 -15.79 29.47
N ASN A 133 20.33 -14.84 30.25
CA ASN A 133 20.17 -13.42 29.96
C ASN A 133 20.89 -13.02 28.67
N ILE A 134 22.13 -13.48 28.47
CA ILE A 134 22.88 -13.31 27.23
C ILE A 134 22.12 -13.93 26.05
N TYR A 135 21.68 -15.19 26.19
CA TYR A 135 20.93 -15.91 25.14
C TYR A 135 19.62 -15.19 24.79
N SER A 136 18.86 -14.77 25.79
CA SER A 136 17.62 -14.01 25.61
C SER A 136 17.89 -12.71 24.86
N PHE A 137 18.86 -11.91 25.32
CA PHE A 137 19.22 -10.66 24.66
C PHE A 137 19.61 -10.85 23.18
N LYS A 138 20.51 -11.81 22.90
CA LYS A 138 20.92 -12.15 21.52
C LYS A 138 19.72 -12.48 20.62
N ASN A 139 18.83 -13.36 21.08
CA ASN A 139 17.63 -13.72 20.31
C ASN A 139 16.72 -12.53 20.02
N HIS A 140 16.57 -11.59 20.96
CA HIS A 140 15.76 -10.40 20.71
C HIS A 140 16.43 -9.48 19.67
N ILE A 141 17.75 -9.28 19.76
CA ILE A 141 18.48 -8.51 18.75
C ILE A 141 18.36 -9.19 17.39
N GLU A 142 18.61 -10.49 17.29
CA GLU A 142 18.49 -11.25 16.04
C GLU A 142 17.08 -11.21 15.45
N TYR A 143 16.05 -11.34 16.28
CA TYR A 143 14.67 -11.21 15.83
C TYR A 143 14.39 -9.82 15.24
N LEU A 144 14.78 -8.76 15.95
CA LEU A 144 14.52 -7.38 15.53
C LEU A 144 15.38 -6.94 14.34
N SER A 145 16.59 -7.49 14.20
CA SER A 145 17.52 -7.14 13.13
C SER A 145 17.29 -7.95 11.86
N ASN A 146 16.66 -9.12 11.94
CA ASN A 146 16.35 -9.97 10.77
C ASN A 146 14.87 -9.97 10.37
N ARG A 147 13.97 -9.31 11.12
CA ARG A 147 12.56 -9.20 10.75
C ARG A 147 12.37 -8.56 9.37
N GLU A 148 11.37 -9.05 8.65
CA GLU A 148 10.87 -8.35 7.47
C GLU A 148 10.14 -7.08 7.88
N ILE A 149 10.47 -5.98 7.22
CA ILE A 149 9.85 -4.68 7.45
C ILE A 149 8.94 -4.40 6.27
N ASN A 150 7.65 -4.56 6.52
CA ASN A 150 6.64 -4.20 5.54
C ASN A 150 6.61 -2.67 5.41
N ASN A 151 7.24 -2.13 4.36
CA ASN A 151 7.09 -0.75 3.95
C ASN A 151 5.97 -0.66 2.89
N PRO A 152 4.71 -0.37 3.29
CA PRO A 152 3.58 -0.34 2.36
C PRO A 152 3.73 0.73 1.27
N VAL A 153 4.48 1.81 1.50
CA VAL A 153 4.78 2.80 0.44
C VAL A 153 5.60 2.16 -0.66
N LYS A 154 6.74 1.56 -0.30
CA LYS A 154 7.64 0.91 -1.25
C LYS A 154 6.91 -0.25 -1.95
N ASN A 155 6.22 -1.07 -1.17
CA ASN A 155 5.48 -2.23 -1.65
C ASN A 155 4.38 -1.87 -2.65
N GLY A 156 3.55 -0.87 -2.35
CA GLY A 156 2.47 -0.44 -3.23
C GLY A 156 2.99 0.24 -4.49
N LEU A 157 3.90 1.22 -4.36
CA LEU A 157 4.37 2.00 -5.51
C LEU A 157 5.26 1.19 -6.46
N TRP A 158 6.14 0.32 -5.93
CA TRP A 158 6.91 -0.60 -6.79
C TRP A 158 6.02 -1.67 -7.41
N GLY A 159 5.02 -2.15 -6.68
CA GLY A 159 4.04 -3.09 -7.21
C GLY A 159 3.27 -2.49 -8.39
N LEU A 160 2.85 -1.22 -8.27
CA LEU A 160 2.14 -0.49 -9.31
C LEU A 160 3.00 -0.30 -10.56
N VAL A 161 4.20 0.30 -10.42
CA VAL A 161 5.05 0.63 -11.59
C VAL A 161 5.56 -0.59 -12.36
N ILE A 162 5.74 -1.72 -11.67
CA ILE A 162 6.13 -2.97 -12.33
C ILE A 162 4.94 -3.55 -13.10
N GLY A 163 3.73 -3.46 -12.56
CA GLY A 163 2.51 -3.89 -13.24
C GLY A 163 2.23 -3.08 -14.51
N ASP A 164 2.33 -1.75 -14.40
CA ASP A 164 2.29 -0.80 -15.52
C ASP A 164 3.32 -1.19 -16.59
N ALA A 165 4.62 -1.18 -16.25
CA ALA A 165 5.69 -1.41 -17.22
C ALA A 165 5.65 -2.78 -17.91
N LEU A 166 5.07 -3.80 -17.26
CA LEU A 166 4.83 -5.11 -17.86
C LEU A 166 3.69 -5.06 -18.89
N GLY A 167 2.65 -4.26 -18.66
CA GLY A 167 1.49 -4.14 -19.54
C GLY A 167 1.74 -3.28 -20.78
N VAL A 168 2.57 -2.24 -20.67
CA VAL A 168 2.84 -1.28 -21.77
C VAL A 168 3.13 -1.91 -23.14
N PRO A 169 3.97 -2.96 -23.28
CA PRO A 169 4.30 -3.51 -24.60
C PRO A 169 3.13 -4.20 -25.31
N VAL A 170 2.14 -4.67 -24.55
CA VAL A 170 1.01 -5.48 -25.05
C VAL A 170 -0.35 -4.79 -24.90
N GLU A 171 -0.35 -3.48 -24.63
CA GLU A 171 -1.56 -2.69 -24.57
C GLU A 171 -2.33 -2.76 -25.90
N PHE A 172 -3.66 -2.79 -25.81
CA PHE A 172 -4.62 -2.97 -26.90
C PHE A 172 -4.56 -4.33 -27.61
N LYS A 173 -3.72 -5.27 -27.17
CA LYS A 173 -3.80 -6.65 -27.67
C LYS A 173 -5.05 -7.33 -27.14
N SER A 174 -5.75 -8.06 -28.00
CA SER A 174 -6.93 -8.81 -27.59
C SER A 174 -6.56 -9.98 -26.67
N ARG A 175 -7.52 -10.40 -25.84
CA ARG A 175 -7.37 -11.62 -25.02
C ARG A 175 -7.01 -12.85 -25.86
N ASP A 176 -7.62 -12.99 -27.04
CA ASP A 176 -7.37 -14.14 -27.93
C ASP A 176 -5.93 -14.13 -28.46
N TYR A 177 -5.37 -12.95 -28.73
CA TYR A 177 -3.97 -12.81 -29.10
C TYR A 177 -3.06 -13.23 -27.93
N LEU A 178 -3.33 -12.77 -26.71
CA LEU A 178 -2.51 -13.08 -25.53
C LEU A 178 -2.68 -14.52 -25.03
N LYS A 179 -3.81 -15.18 -25.30
CA LYS A 179 -3.94 -16.63 -25.07
C LYS A 179 -2.99 -17.44 -25.97
N GLN A 180 -2.74 -16.96 -27.19
CA GLN A 180 -1.81 -17.59 -28.13
C GLN A 180 -0.36 -17.15 -27.90
N ASN A 181 -0.16 -15.92 -27.43
CA ASN A 181 1.14 -15.30 -27.23
C ASN A 181 1.23 -14.70 -25.80
N PRO A 182 1.20 -15.54 -24.76
CA PRO A 182 1.09 -15.06 -23.39
C PRO A 182 2.34 -14.29 -22.97
N LEU A 183 2.13 -13.17 -22.30
CA LEU A 183 3.21 -12.46 -21.63
C LEU A 183 3.64 -13.28 -20.41
N THR A 184 4.92 -13.61 -20.33
CA THR A 184 5.51 -14.43 -19.25
C THR A 184 6.61 -13.70 -18.47
N ASP A 185 7.14 -12.60 -19.03
CA ASP A 185 8.25 -11.83 -18.51
C ASP A 185 8.19 -10.37 -18.99
N MET A 186 9.03 -9.51 -18.42
CA MET A 186 9.19 -8.11 -18.82
C MET A 186 9.95 -8.03 -20.14
N ILE A 187 9.21 -7.64 -21.16
CA ILE A 187 9.72 -7.35 -22.50
C ILE A 187 9.72 -5.85 -22.74
N GLY A 188 10.50 -5.43 -23.73
CA GLY A 188 10.41 -4.11 -24.34
C GLY A 188 9.88 -4.23 -25.76
N PHE A 189 9.59 -3.09 -26.33
CA PHE A 189 9.10 -2.88 -27.69
C PHE A 189 7.72 -3.53 -27.91
N GLY A 190 6.84 -2.84 -28.61
CA GLY A 190 5.42 -3.18 -28.62
C GLY A 190 4.59 -1.99 -29.02
N THR A 191 3.41 -1.83 -28.40
CA THR A 191 2.42 -0.81 -28.75
C THR A 191 3.00 0.60 -28.94
N TYR A 192 3.87 1.04 -28.02
CA TYR A 192 4.54 2.35 -28.10
C TYR A 192 6.01 2.32 -28.52
N ASN A 193 6.53 1.16 -28.90
CA ASN A 193 7.94 0.97 -29.25
C ASN A 193 8.93 1.50 -28.17
N GLN A 194 8.59 1.32 -26.89
CA GLN A 194 9.40 1.72 -25.74
C GLN A 194 10.33 0.58 -25.29
N PRO A 195 11.53 0.85 -24.75
CA PRO A 195 12.40 -0.21 -24.22
C PRO A 195 11.80 -0.88 -22.98
N GLU A 196 12.35 -2.02 -22.57
CA GLU A 196 11.91 -2.76 -21.39
C GLU A 196 11.93 -1.90 -20.11
N GLY A 197 10.99 -2.15 -19.21
CA GLY A 197 10.88 -1.42 -17.94
C GLY A 197 10.38 0.02 -18.07
N THR A 198 9.87 0.42 -19.24
CA THR A 198 9.20 1.71 -19.44
C THR A 198 7.75 1.64 -18.96
N TRP A 199 7.37 2.55 -18.07
CA TRP A 199 6.03 2.72 -17.51
C TRP A 199 5.29 3.90 -18.16
N SER A 200 3.95 3.92 -18.13
CA SER A 200 3.05 4.83 -18.86
C SER A 200 2.55 6.02 -18.02
N ASP A 201 1.41 6.59 -18.40
CA ASP A 201 0.77 7.68 -17.67
C ASP A 201 0.21 7.24 -16.31
N ASP A 202 -0.13 5.95 -16.14
CA ASP A 202 -0.42 5.27 -14.88
C ASP A 202 0.57 5.64 -13.77
N SER A 203 1.82 5.20 -13.93
CA SER A 203 2.87 5.46 -12.94
C SER A 203 3.29 6.91 -12.95
N SER A 204 3.30 7.58 -14.10
CA SER A 204 3.64 9.01 -14.17
C SER A 204 2.76 9.84 -13.24
N LEU A 205 1.44 9.68 -13.36
CA LEU A 205 0.47 10.43 -12.57
C LEU A 205 0.40 9.93 -11.13
N ALA A 206 0.63 8.64 -10.88
CA ALA A 206 0.79 8.11 -9.52
C ALA A 206 2.01 8.75 -8.83
N PHE A 207 3.14 8.89 -9.52
CA PHE A 207 4.33 9.52 -8.98
C PHE A 207 4.18 11.02 -8.80
N CYS A 208 3.49 11.73 -9.71
CA CYS A 208 3.11 13.13 -9.49
C CYS A 208 2.30 13.29 -8.19
N LEU A 209 1.32 12.42 -7.94
CA LEU A 209 0.53 12.45 -6.71
C LEU A 209 1.40 12.13 -5.49
N ALA A 210 2.22 11.07 -5.56
CA ALA A 210 3.11 10.68 -4.48
C ALA A 210 4.12 11.80 -4.12
N ASP A 211 4.70 12.46 -5.12
CA ASP A 211 5.67 13.53 -4.95
C ASP A 211 5.06 14.75 -4.24
N GLU A 212 3.85 15.16 -4.65
CA GLU A 212 3.14 16.23 -3.95
C GLU A 212 2.70 15.84 -2.53
N LEU A 213 2.39 14.56 -2.29
CA LEU A 213 2.10 14.06 -0.94
C LEU A 213 3.32 13.95 -0.03
N THR A 214 4.55 14.10 -0.54
CA THR A 214 5.73 14.29 0.33
C THR A 214 5.67 15.63 1.08
N LYS A 215 4.89 16.58 0.56
CA LYS A 215 4.65 17.92 1.12
C LYS A 215 3.34 17.93 1.93
N GLU A 216 2.81 19.10 2.23
CA GLU A 216 1.43 19.22 2.74
C GLU A 216 0.44 19.07 1.59
N LEU A 217 -0.67 18.34 1.83
CA LEU A 217 -1.66 18.08 0.79
C LEU A 217 -2.24 19.40 0.28
N ASN A 218 -2.09 19.62 -1.03
CA ASN A 218 -2.68 20.74 -1.75
C ASN A 218 -3.18 20.25 -3.11
N LEU A 219 -4.50 20.33 -3.31
CA LEU A 219 -5.15 19.84 -4.54
C LEU A 219 -4.67 20.60 -5.78
N GLN A 220 -4.44 21.91 -5.65
CA GLN A 220 -3.97 22.72 -6.77
C GLN A 220 -2.54 22.35 -7.16
N GLU A 221 -1.67 22.05 -6.19
CA GLU A 221 -0.30 21.60 -6.49
C GLU A 221 -0.27 20.20 -7.12
N ILE A 222 -1.18 19.29 -6.71
CA ILE A 222 -1.37 18.00 -7.39
C ILE A 222 -1.77 18.23 -8.84
N GLY A 223 -2.77 19.08 -9.09
CA GLY A 223 -3.18 19.45 -10.44
C GLY A 223 -2.06 20.10 -11.26
N ASN A 224 -1.32 21.04 -10.68
CA ASN A 224 -0.16 21.68 -11.31
C ASN A 224 0.94 20.65 -11.63
N SER A 225 1.14 19.64 -10.79
CA SER A 225 2.08 18.55 -11.07
C SER A 225 1.69 17.74 -12.30
N PHE A 226 0.39 17.47 -12.49
CA PHE A 226 -0.11 16.84 -13.73
C PHE A 226 0.09 17.73 -14.97
N VAL A 227 -0.06 19.05 -14.81
CA VAL A 227 0.28 20.02 -15.87
C VAL A 227 1.77 19.95 -16.22
N ARG A 228 2.66 19.92 -15.23
CA ARG A 228 4.12 19.76 -15.46
C ARG A 228 4.46 18.41 -16.09
N TRP A 229 3.77 17.33 -15.74
CA TRP A 229 3.96 16.05 -16.43
C TRP A 229 3.67 16.20 -17.92
N PHE A 230 2.48 16.72 -18.26
CA PHE A 230 2.03 16.80 -19.64
C PHE A 230 2.84 17.80 -20.50
N TYR A 231 3.24 18.95 -19.96
CA TYR A 231 3.90 20.02 -20.72
C TYR A 231 5.41 20.11 -20.52
N GLU A 232 5.95 19.55 -19.45
CA GLU A 232 7.38 19.68 -19.07
C GLU A 232 8.05 18.31 -18.87
N ASN A 233 7.36 17.21 -19.20
CA ASN A 233 7.84 15.83 -19.07
C ASN A 233 8.22 15.43 -17.62
N HIS A 234 7.70 16.14 -16.62
CA HIS A 234 7.89 15.82 -15.21
C HIS A 234 7.36 14.42 -14.91
N TRP A 235 8.10 13.58 -14.18
CA TRP A 235 7.71 12.18 -13.95
C TRP A 235 7.39 11.40 -15.24
N THR A 236 8.17 11.58 -16.30
CA THR A 236 8.19 10.64 -17.44
C THR A 236 9.37 9.66 -17.30
N PRO A 237 9.30 8.45 -17.89
CA PRO A 237 10.41 7.49 -17.82
C PRO A 237 11.64 7.94 -18.63
N HIS A 238 11.42 8.54 -19.81
CA HIS A 238 12.48 8.90 -20.77
C HIS A 238 12.38 10.34 -21.30
N GLY A 239 11.81 11.26 -20.51
CA GLY A 239 11.74 12.69 -20.89
C GLY A 239 10.71 12.99 -21.98
N LYS A 240 9.74 12.11 -22.21
CA LYS A 240 8.67 12.29 -23.20
C LYS A 240 7.37 11.65 -22.70
N VAL A 241 6.28 12.41 -22.80
CA VAL A 241 4.92 11.91 -22.52
C VAL A 241 4.44 11.02 -23.66
N PHE A 242 3.80 9.91 -23.30
CA PHE A 242 2.98 9.08 -24.19
C PHE A 242 1.75 8.59 -23.39
N ASP A 243 0.83 7.91 -24.08
CA ASP A 243 -0.30 7.20 -23.46
C ASP A 243 -1.36 8.01 -22.71
N ILE A 244 -1.43 9.33 -22.92
CA ILE A 244 -2.40 10.13 -22.17
C ILE A 244 -3.85 9.87 -22.61
N GLY A 245 -4.67 9.37 -21.67
CA GLY A 245 -6.12 9.22 -21.87
C GLY A 245 -6.84 10.56 -22.15
N ILE A 246 -7.92 10.51 -22.96
CA ILE A 246 -8.65 11.71 -23.43
C ILE A 246 -9.16 12.56 -22.26
N SER A 247 -9.88 11.97 -21.31
CA SER A 247 -10.44 12.69 -20.16
C SER A 247 -9.36 13.30 -19.26
N THR A 248 -8.24 12.58 -19.06
CA THR A 248 -7.06 13.09 -18.35
C THR A 248 -6.49 14.32 -19.07
N ARG A 249 -6.29 14.23 -20.40
CA ARG A 249 -5.79 15.33 -21.22
C ARG A 249 -6.67 16.57 -21.15
N GLU A 250 -7.98 16.40 -21.28
CA GLU A 250 -8.94 17.50 -21.22
C GLU A 250 -8.92 18.21 -19.85
N ALA A 251 -8.86 17.44 -18.77
CA ALA A 251 -8.74 17.99 -17.42
C ALA A 251 -7.43 18.76 -17.24
N ILE A 252 -6.29 18.23 -17.72
CA ILE A 252 -5.00 18.93 -17.64
C ILE A 252 -5.00 20.22 -18.45
N ILE A 253 -5.66 20.26 -19.61
CA ILE A 253 -5.84 21.49 -20.38
C ILE A 253 -6.65 22.53 -19.58
N ARG A 254 -7.69 22.11 -18.86
CA ARG A 254 -8.47 22.98 -17.98
C ARG A 254 -7.67 23.49 -16.79
N LEU A 255 -6.90 22.63 -16.13
CA LEU A 255 -5.97 23.00 -15.05
C LEU A 255 -4.99 24.08 -15.51
N LYS A 256 -4.38 23.91 -16.69
CA LYS A 256 -3.45 24.90 -17.28
C LYS A 256 -4.12 26.26 -17.53
N LYS A 257 -5.43 26.28 -17.80
CA LYS A 257 -6.20 27.53 -17.96
C LYS A 257 -6.61 28.17 -16.63
N GLY A 258 -6.22 27.58 -15.50
CA GLY A 258 -6.48 28.12 -14.15
C GLY A 258 -7.76 27.58 -13.50
N GLU A 259 -8.35 26.49 -14.01
CA GLU A 259 -9.46 25.84 -13.31
C GLU A 259 -9.01 25.24 -11.98
N LYS A 260 -9.87 25.34 -10.96
CA LYS A 260 -9.61 24.73 -9.65
C LYS A 260 -9.46 23.23 -9.79
N ALA A 261 -8.45 22.67 -9.13
CA ALA A 261 -8.11 21.27 -9.31
C ALA A 261 -9.29 20.32 -9.13
N GLU A 262 -10.02 20.39 -8.03
CA GLU A 262 -11.15 19.50 -7.75
C GLU A 262 -12.38 19.68 -8.66
N LEU A 263 -12.35 20.62 -9.61
CA LEU A 263 -13.43 20.89 -10.56
C LEU A 263 -13.05 20.58 -12.02
N ALA A 264 -11.75 20.41 -12.32
CA ALA A 264 -11.25 20.30 -13.68
C ALA A 264 -11.71 19.02 -14.40
N GLY A 265 -11.89 17.92 -13.67
CA GLY A 265 -12.34 16.65 -14.21
C GLY A 265 -13.77 16.66 -14.73
N SER A 266 -14.07 15.79 -15.70
CA SER A 266 -15.44 15.64 -16.20
C SER A 266 -16.35 14.97 -15.18
N TRP A 267 -17.60 15.44 -15.11
CA TRP A 267 -18.67 14.92 -14.25
C TRP A 267 -19.72 14.14 -15.04
N GLU A 268 -19.48 13.92 -16.32
CA GLU A 268 -20.41 13.27 -17.25
C GLU A 268 -20.29 11.74 -17.22
N GLU A 269 -21.39 11.05 -17.50
CA GLU A 269 -21.47 9.58 -17.45
C GLU A 269 -20.53 8.90 -18.46
N ASN A 270 -20.30 9.53 -19.62
CA ASN A 270 -19.41 9.02 -20.67
C ASN A 270 -17.92 9.22 -20.36
N SER A 271 -17.57 9.85 -19.23
CA SER A 271 -16.20 10.18 -18.84
C SER A 271 -15.70 9.32 -17.68
N ASN A 272 -16.06 8.02 -17.67
CA ASN A 272 -15.71 7.06 -16.62
C ASN A 272 -14.58 6.11 -17.03
N GLY A 273 -13.54 6.67 -17.65
CA GLY A 273 -12.28 5.96 -17.84
C GLY A 273 -11.61 5.63 -16.49
N ASN A 274 -10.71 4.66 -16.49
CA ASN A 274 -9.94 4.23 -15.31
C ASN A 274 -8.83 5.22 -14.89
N GLY A 275 -8.64 6.33 -15.60
CA GLY A 275 -7.48 7.19 -15.41
C GLY A 275 -7.32 7.81 -14.02
N SER A 276 -8.38 7.95 -13.21
CA SER A 276 -8.23 8.34 -11.79
C SER A 276 -7.89 7.16 -10.88
N LEU A 277 -8.46 5.97 -11.15
CA LEU A 277 -8.22 4.75 -10.40
C LEU A 277 -6.74 4.34 -10.48
N MET A 278 -6.16 4.40 -11.68
CA MET A 278 -4.79 3.94 -11.93
C MET A 278 -3.73 4.64 -11.08
N ARG A 279 -3.98 5.89 -10.70
CA ARG A 279 -3.02 6.77 -10.00
C ARG A 279 -3.35 7.03 -8.53
N ILE A 280 -4.45 6.48 -8.00
CA ILE A 280 -4.96 6.92 -6.70
C ILE A 280 -4.20 6.32 -5.50
N LEU A 281 -3.45 5.24 -5.70
CA LEU A 281 -2.79 4.47 -4.64
C LEU A 281 -1.98 5.32 -3.63
N PRO A 282 -1.15 6.31 -4.03
CA PRO A 282 -0.41 7.13 -3.07
C PRO A 282 -1.29 7.85 -2.05
N LEU A 283 -2.53 8.19 -2.40
CA LEU A 283 -3.48 8.87 -1.49
C LEU A 283 -3.85 8.02 -0.27
N LEU A 284 -3.64 6.69 -0.35
CA LEU A 284 -3.87 5.75 0.74
C LEU A 284 -3.33 6.27 2.08
N PHE A 285 -2.10 6.78 2.09
CA PHE A 285 -1.40 7.13 3.32
C PHE A 285 -1.98 8.38 4.00
N GLU A 286 -2.61 9.27 3.22
CA GLU A 286 -3.35 10.41 3.74
C GLU A 286 -4.74 9.99 4.26
N VAL A 287 -5.47 9.20 3.46
CA VAL A 287 -6.80 8.68 3.80
C VAL A 287 -6.78 7.84 5.09
N GLN A 288 -5.67 7.14 5.37
CA GLN A 288 -5.50 6.38 6.61
C GLN A 288 -5.49 7.23 7.88
N LYS A 289 -5.13 8.53 7.79
CA LYS A 289 -5.22 9.48 8.91
C LYS A 289 -6.67 9.79 9.28
N ILE A 290 -7.61 9.57 8.35
CA ILE A 290 -9.02 9.85 8.51
C ILE A 290 -9.74 8.61 9.07
N LYS A 291 -10.52 8.82 10.14
CA LYS A 291 -11.30 7.75 10.79
C LYS A 291 -12.66 7.54 10.11
N GLY A 292 -13.38 8.62 9.81
CA GLY A 292 -14.73 8.57 9.28
C GLY A 292 -14.80 8.25 7.79
N ARG A 293 -15.75 7.40 7.40
CA ARG A 293 -15.86 6.85 6.04
C ARG A 293 -16.22 7.92 5.01
N LYS A 294 -17.16 8.82 5.35
CA LYS A 294 -17.57 9.92 4.48
C LYS A 294 -16.43 10.90 4.27
N GLU A 295 -15.71 11.24 5.32
CA GLU A 295 -14.57 12.16 5.26
C GLU A 295 -13.44 11.58 4.40
N LYS A 296 -13.18 10.28 4.49
CA LYS A 296 -12.27 9.58 3.56
C LYS A 296 -12.74 9.73 2.12
N TYR A 297 -14.02 9.42 1.88
CA TYR A 297 -14.61 9.50 0.55
C TYR A 297 -14.53 10.92 -0.03
N GLU A 298 -14.82 11.95 0.75
CA GLU A 298 -14.75 13.34 0.27
C GLU A 298 -13.32 13.75 -0.14
N LEU A 299 -12.29 13.28 0.57
CA LEU A 299 -10.90 13.50 0.13
C LEU A 299 -10.60 12.75 -1.18
N ILE A 300 -11.00 11.48 -1.26
CA ILE A 300 -10.78 10.64 -2.44
C ILE A 300 -11.49 11.22 -3.67
N LYS A 301 -12.74 11.66 -3.50
CA LYS A 301 -13.53 12.36 -4.51
C LYS A 301 -12.78 13.57 -5.02
N LYS A 302 -12.33 14.47 -4.13
CA LYS A 302 -11.59 15.68 -4.54
C LYS A 302 -10.35 15.38 -5.39
N VAL A 303 -9.58 14.34 -5.05
CA VAL A 303 -8.38 13.95 -5.81
C VAL A 303 -8.73 13.24 -7.11
N SER A 304 -9.77 12.40 -7.14
CA SER A 304 -10.29 11.81 -8.38
C SER A 304 -10.76 12.91 -9.33
N SER A 305 -11.55 13.87 -8.83
CA SER A 305 -12.13 15.00 -9.56
C SER A 305 -11.11 15.94 -10.19
N ILE A 306 -9.82 15.79 -9.88
CA ILE A 306 -8.75 16.47 -10.64
C ILE A 306 -8.80 16.11 -12.12
N THR A 307 -9.21 14.88 -12.47
CA THR A 307 -9.46 14.53 -13.88
C THR A 307 -10.76 13.75 -14.13
N HIS A 308 -11.27 13.01 -13.14
CA HIS A 308 -12.50 12.23 -13.25
C HIS A 308 -13.39 12.51 -12.05
N GLY A 309 -14.36 13.41 -12.21
CA GLY A 309 -15.27 13.87 -11.15
C GLY A 309 -16.54 13.04 -11.00
N HIS A 310 -16.90 12.27 -12.03
CA HIS A 310 -18.10 11.45 -11.98
C HIS A 310 -18.09 10.46 -10.78
N ILE A 311 -19.27 10.28 -10.16
CA ILE A 311 -19.44 9.50 -8.92
C ILE A 311 -18.88 8.09 -9.02
N ARG A 312 -19.06 7.44 -10.16
CA ARG A 312 -18.58 6.08 -10.45
C ARG A 312 -17.07 5.94 -10.31
N SER A 313 -16.32 6.88 -10.90
CA SER A 313 -14.86 6.91 -10.79
C SER A 313 -14.41 7.17 -9.34
N CYS A 314 -15.11 8.05 -8.62
CA CYS A 314 -14.84 8.33 -7.21
C CYS A 314 -15.10 7.12 -6.31
N LEU A 315 -16.21 6.39 -6.52
CA LEU A 315 -16.55 5.18 -5.78
C LEU A 315 -15.57 4.04 -6.07
N ALA A 316 -15.11 3.90 -7.32
CA ALA A 316 -14.09 2.92 -7.69
C ALA A 316 -12.75 3.20 -6.96
N CYS A 317 -12.29 4.46 -6.96
CA CYS A 317 -11.13 4.89 -6.20
C CYS A 317 -11.28 4.62 -4.69
N PHE A 318 -12.46 4.91 -4.12
CA PHE A 318 -12.74 4.64 -2.72
C PHE A 318 -12.66 3.14 -2.40
N TYR A 319 -13.32 2.31 -3.21
CA TYR A 319 -13.32 0.87 -3.04
C TYR A 319 -11.90 0.28 -3.12
N TYR A 320 -11.13 0.70 -4.14
CA TYR A 320 -9.73 0.31 -4.29
C TYR A 320 -8.89 0.65 -3.06
N LEU A 321 -9.02 1.88 -2.54
CA LEU A 321 -8.29 2.32 -1.36
C LEU A 321 -8.74 1.64 -0.06
N GLU A 322 -9.98 1.17 0.04
CA GLU A 322 -10.41 0.36 1.19
C GLU A 322 -9.75 -1.03 1.19
N ILE A 323 -9.62 -1.68 0.01
CA ILE A 323 -8.80 -2.89 -0.11
C ILE A 323 -7.34 -2.59 0.23
N ALA A 324 -6.75 -1.57 -0.40
CA ALA A 324 -5.35 -1.19 -0.19
C ALA A 324 -5.06 -0.84 1.29
N SER A 325 -6.00 -0.19 1.97
CA SER A 325 -5.88 0.12 3.40
C SER A 325 -5.86 -1.12 4.27
N PHE A 326 -6.56 -2.17 3.89
CA PHE A 326 -6.54 -3.42 4.64
C PHE A 326 -5.26 -4.22 4.35
N LEU A 327 -4.83 -4.28 3.08
CA LEU A 327 -3.63 -5.01 2.65
C LEU A 327 -2.33 -4.35 3.14
N SER A 328 -2.31 -3.03 3.33
CA SER A 328 -1.16 -2.30 3.89
C SER A 328 -0.97 -2.47 5.40
N SER A 329 -1.86 -3.23 6.06
CA SER A 329 -1.72 -3.60 7.47
C SER A 329 -0.45 -4.40 7.73
N GLN A 330 0.15 -4.19 8.90
CA GLN A 330 1.28 -5.02 9.36
C GLN A 330 0.85 -6.45 9.69
N ILE A 331 -0.40 -6.62 10.12
CA ILE A 331 -1.01 -7.94 10.29
C ILE A 331 -1.48 -8.42 8.93
N LYS A 332 -0.92 -9.54 8.47
CA LYS A 332 -1.34 -10.20 7.23
C LYS A 332 -2.68 -10.90 7.47
N TYR A 333 -3.71 -10.39 6.82
CA TYR A 333 -5.02 -11.03 6.73
C TYR A 333 -5.21 -11.65 5.35
N PRO A 334 -6.06 -12.68 5.20
CA PRO A 334 -6.42 -13.19 3.88
C PRO A 334 -6.95 -12.08 2.95
N ILE A 335 -6.60 -12.14 1.67
CA ILE A 335 -7.11 -11.21 0.63
C ILE A 335 -8.65 -11.20 0.61
N THR A 336 -9.27 -12.37 0.86
CA THR A 336 -10.73 -12.52 0.93
C THR A 336 -11.38 -11.68 2.03
N ASP A 337 -10.66 -11.37 3.11
CA ASP A 337 -11.17 -10.50 4.17
C ASP A 337 -11.04 -9.03 3.78
N ALA A 338 -9.97 -8.64 3.09
CA ALA A 338 -9.83 -7.30 2.49
C ALA A 338 -11.02 -6.98 1.56
N TYR A 339 -11.35 -7.94 0.70
CA TYR A 339 -12.46 -7.87 -0.23
C TYR A 339 -13.83 -7.73 0.48
N LYS A 340 -14.09 -8.54 1.52
CA LYS A 340 -15.33 -8.43 2.31
C LYS A 340 -15.45 -7.09 3.02
N VAL A 341 -14.35 -6.58 3.59
CA VAL A 341 -14.31 -5.29 4.28
C VAL A 341 -14.59 -4.16 3.28
N ALA A 342 -13.99 -4.17 2.10
CA ALA A 342 -14.25 -3.19 1.06
C ALA A 342 -15.71 -3.22 0.56
N ASN A 343 -16.28 -4.41 0.34
CA ASN A 343 -17.71 -4.58 0.01
C ASN A 343 -18.60 -3.93 1.06
N HIS A 344 -18.39 -4.28 2.34
CA HIS A 344 -19.17 -3.71 3.43
C HIS A 344 -19.00 -2.18 3.53
N SER A 345 -17.78 -1.67 3.35
CA SER A 345 -17.48 -0.24 3.43
C SER A 345 -18.17 0.54 2.32
N LEU A 346 -18.11 0.06 1.06
CA LEU A 346 -18.78 0.71 -0.06
C LEU A 346 -20.30 0.71 0.11
N LEU A 347 -20.91 -0.44 0.43
CA LEU A 347 -22.36 -0.53 0.64
C LEU A 347 -22.83 0.42 1.75
N LYS A 348 -22.09 0.51 2.85
CA LYS A 348 -22.39 1.45 3.94
C LYS A 348 -22.24 2.91 3.49
N LEU A 349 -21.19 3.23 2.75
CA LEU A 349 -21.00 4.58 2.22
C LEU A 349 -22.18 4.99 1.34
N THR A 350 -22.58 4.13 0.40
CA THR A 350 -23.65 4.42 -0.55
C THR A 350 -25.02 4.56 0.14
N GLU A 351 -25.28 3.75 1.18
CA GLU A 351 -26.47 3.90 2.05
C GLU A 351 -26.46 5.26 2.76
N GLU A 352 -25.32 5.66 3.33
CA GLU A 352 -25.21 6.87 4.13
C GLU A 352 -25.22 8.17 3.29
N MET A 353 -24.89 8.09 2.00
CA MET A 353 -24.80 9.22 1.07
C MET A 353 -25.99 9.35 0.13
N ASP A 354 -26.97 8.43 0.18
CA ASP A 354 -28.13 8.39 -0.70
C ASP A 354 -27.75 8.45 -2.20
N ILE A 355 -26.75 7.64 -2.58
CA ILE A 355 -26.25 7.57 -3.97
C ILE A 355 -27.33 6.97 -4.88
N ASN A 356 -27.42 7.47 -6.11
CA ASN A 356 -28.33 6.97 -7.13
C ASN A 356 -28.21 5.43 -7.27
N PRO A 357 -29.31 4.67 -7.07
CA PRO A 357 -29.29 3.21 -7.15
C PRO A 357 -28.70 2.64 -8.44
N LYS A 358 -28.90 3.33 -9.59
CA LYS A 358 -28.32 2.89 -10.87
C LYS A 358 -26.80 2.89 -10.88
N GLU A 359 -26.16 3.81 -10.15
CA GLU A 359 -24.71 3.83 -10.01
C GLU A 359 -24.22 2.75 -9.05
N ILE A 360 -25.02 2.40 -8.05
CA ILE A 360 -24.70 1.31 -7.11
C ILE A 360 -24.77 -0.04 -7.83
N GLU A 361 -25.80 -0.27 -8.65
CA GLU A 361 -26.01 -1.52 -9.40
C GLU A 361 -24.81 -1.89 -10.29
N LEU A 362 -24.05 -0.91 -10.80
CA LEU A 362 -22.83 -1.14 -11.57
C LEU A 362 -21.72 -1.85 -10.78
N PHE A 363 -21.75 -1.76 -9.45
CA PHE A 363 -20.80 -2.43 -8.55
C PHE A 363 -21.32 -3.78 -8.05
N ASP A 364 -22.53 -4.22 -8.41
CA ASP A 364 -23.14 -5.45 -7.86
C ASP A 364 -22.28 -6.69 -8.14
N ARG A 365 -21.70 -6.78 -9.34
CA ARG A 365 -20.79 -7.88 -9.69
C ARG A 365 -19.53 -7.91 -8.81
N ILE A 366 -18.97 -6.73 -8.52
CA ILE A 366 -17.80 -6.60 -7.65
C ILE A 366 -18.19 -6.90 -6.21
N THR A 367 -19.35 -6.43 -5.74
CA THR A 367 -19.76 -6.51 -4.33
C THR A 367 -20.55 -7.76 -3.95
N GLY A 368 -20.90 -8.61 -4.93
CA GLY A 368 -21.70 -9.82 -4.75
C GLY A 368 -21.06 -10.91 -3.88
N GLY A 369 -19.77 -10.78 -3.53
CA GLY A 369 -19.09 -11.68 -2.61
C GLY A 369 -18.62 -13.00 -3.22
N ASN A 370 -18.86 -13.21 -4.52
CA ASN A 370 -18.51 -14.40 -5.29
C ASN A 370 -17.58 -14.07 -6.47
N LEU A 371 -16.91 -12.90 -6.45
CA LEU A 371 -16.07 -12.46 -7.56
C LEU A 371 -15.02 -13.53 -7.93
N ALA A 372 -14.38 -14.16 -6.95
CA ALA A 372 -13.38 -15.22 -7.18
C ALA A 372 -13.92 -16.49 -7.88
N GLU A 373 -15.24 -16.69 -7.90
CA GLU A 373 -15.91 -17.83 -8.52
C GLU A 373 -16.24 -17.58 -10.01
N LEU A 374 -16.15 -16.32 -10.46
CA LEU A 374 -16.41 -15.96 -11.85
C LEU A 374 -15.37 -16.59 -12.78
N GLN A 375 -15.85 -17.03 -13.94
CA GLN A 375 -15.00 -17.59 -14.99
C GLN A 375 -14.18 -16.48 -15.65
N GLU A 376 -12.93 -16.77 -16.00
CA GLU A 376 -12.02 -15.80 -16.63
C GLU A 376 -12.64 -15.14 -17.88
N ASN A 377 -13.35 -15.93 -18.71
CA ASN A 377 -13.98 -15.44 -19.94
C ASN A 377 -15.09 -14.41 -19.69
N SER A 378 -15.64 -14.31 -18.48
CA SER A 378 -16.66 -13.30 -18.13
C SER A 378 -16.11 -12.06 -17.46
N ILE A 379 -14.78 -11.98 -17.26
CA ILE A 379 -14.08 -10.81 -16.75
C ILE A 379 -13.75 -9.91 -17.94
N GLN A 380 -14.01 -8.61 -17.81
CA GLN A 380 -13.69 -7.59 -18.82
C GLN A 380 -12.49 -6.76 -18.35
N SER A 381 -11.65 -6.29 -19.27
CA SER A 381 -10.39 -5.59 -18.94
C SER A 381 -10.17 -4.35 -19.82
N SER A 382 -11.25 -3.70 -20.25
CA SER A 382 -11.18 -2.46 -21.03
C SER A 382 -10.88 -1.25 -20.14
N GLY A 383 -10.64 -0.09 -20.76
CA GLY A 383 -10.41 1.18 -20.03
C GLY A 383 -11.60 1.78 -19.30
N TYR A 384 -12.69 1.03 -19.15
CA TYR A 384 -13.80 1.42 -18.29
C TYR A 384 -13.47 1.10 -16.83
N VAL A 385 -13.62 2.09 -15.94
CA VAL A 385 -13.20 1.99 -14.53
C VAL A 385 -13.74 0.76 -13.78
N ILE A 386 -14.97 0.31 -14.07
CA ILE A 386 -15.55 -0.88 -13.43
C ILE A 386 -14.89 -2.17 -13.94
N HIS A 387 -14.58 -2.26 -15.23
CA HIS A 387 -13.90 -3.42 -15.80
C HIS A 387 -12.50 -3.57 -15.20
N THR A 388 -11.71 -2.49 -15.20
CA THR A 388 -10.37 -2.49 -14.59
C THR A 388 -10.41 -2.88 -13.11
N LEU A 389 -11.35 -2.31 -12.33
CA LEU A 389 -11.49 -2.62 -10.90
C LEU A 389 -11.88 -4.09 -10.68
N GLU A 390 -12.91 -4.59 -11.38
CA GLU A 390 -13.37 -5.99 -11.30
C GLU A 390 -12.24 -6.96 -11.65
N ALA A 391 -11.56 -6.75 -12.79
CA ALA A 391 -10.47 -7.58 -13.25
C ALA A 391 -9.30 -7.61 -12.26
N SER A 392 -8.90 -6.45 -11.74
CA SER A 392 -7.79 -6.35 -10.80
C SER A 392 -8.05 -7.12 -9.50
N ILE A 393 -9.25 -6.99 -8.93
CA ILE A 393 -9.62 -7.69 -7.70
C ILE A 393 -9.77 -9.19 -7.97
N TRP A 394 -10.37 -9.56 -9.11
CA TRP A 394 -10.50 -10.96 -9.52
C TRP A 394 -9.14 -11.64 -9.68
N CYS A 395 -8.18 -11.00 -10.36
CA CYS A 395 -6.81 -11.51 -10.49
C CYS A 395 -6.16 -11.68 -9.12
N LEU A 396 -6.27 -10.70 -8.23
CA LEU A 396 -5.73 -10.77 -6.88
C LEU A 396 -6.36 -11.91 -6.03
N LEU A 397 -7.67 -12.11 -6.13
CA LEU A 397 -8.38 -13.16 -5.38
C LEU A 397 -8.10 -14.59 -5.90
N THR A 398 -7.71 -14.73 -7.16
CA THR A 398 -7.59 -16.03 -7.84
C THR A 398 -6.14 -16.46 -8.10
N THR A 399 -5.17 -15.77 -7.50
CA THR A 399 -3.73 -16.04 -7.65
C THR A 399 -3.04 -16.12 -6.29
N LYS A 400 -1.80 -16.63 -6.26
CA LYS A 400 -1.06 -16.91 -5.02
C LYS A 400 0.27 -16.18 -4.90
N SER A 401 0.66 -15.41 -5.91
CA SER A 401 1.89 -14.61 -5.90
C SER A 401 1.71 -13.31 -6.67
N TYR A 402 2.59 -12.33 -6.41
CA TYR A 402 2.63 -11.08 -7.16
C TYR A 402 2.77 -11.32 -8.67
N LYS A 403 3.72 -12.19 -9.05
CA LYS A 403 4.00 -12.55 -10.45
C LYS A 403 2.75 -13.12 -11.14
N GLU A 404 2.06 -14.07 -10.50
CA GLU A 404 0.84 -14.64 -11.03
C GLU A 404 -0.27 -13.58 -11.17
N ALA A 405 -0.49 -12.74 -10.15
CA ALA A 405 -1.54 -11.74 -10.15
C ALA A 405 -1.40 -10.74 -11.31
N VAL A 406 -0.19 -10.19 -11.49
CA VAL A 406 0.10 -9.17 -12.51
C VAL A 406 0.08 -9.77 -13.91
N LEU A 407 0.75 -10.91 -14.13
CA LEU A 407 0.73 -11.55 -15.45
C LEU A 407 -0.67 -12.01 -15.82
N LYS A 408 -1.48 -12.48 -14.86
CA LYS A 408 -2.87 -12.85 -15.13
C LYS A 408 -3.69 -11.65 -15.58
N ALA A 409 -3.54 -10.51 -14.92
CA ALA A 409 -4.22 -9.27 -15.32
C ALA A 409 -3.84 -8.82 -16.73
N ILE A 410 -2.54 -8.79 -17.04
CA ILE A 410 -2.06 -8.38 -18.37
C ILE A 410 -2.54 -9.33 -19.45
N ASN A 411 -2.52 -10.64 -19.20
CA ASN A 411 -2.99 -11.64 -20.18
C ASN A 411 -4.52 -11.65 -20.38
N LEU A 412 -5.29 -10.86 -19.62
CA LEU A 412 -6.69 -10.59 -19.97
C LEU A 412 -6.83 -9.73 -21.24
N GLY A 413 -5.78 -8.99 -21.62
CA GLY A 413 -5.74 -8.12 -22.80
C GLY A 413 -6.52 -6.81 -22.61
N GLU A 414 -6.70 -6.11 -23.73
CA GLU A 414 -7.33 -4.79 -23.81
C GLU A 414 -6.49 -3.70 -23.14
N ASP A 415 -6.87 -3.20 -21.97
CA ASP A 415 -6.18 -2.15 -21.23
C ASP A 415 -5.23 -2.77 -20.19
N THR A 416 -4.07 -3.21 -20.68
CA THR A 416 -3.19 -4.13 -19.95
C THR A 416 -2.26 -3.45 -18.97
N ASP A 417 -1.75 -2.27 -19.30
CA ASP A 417 -0.94 -1.46 -18.40
C ASP A 417 -1.77 -0.99 -17.21
N THR A 418 -2.98 -0.48 -17.43
CA THR A 418 -3.82 -0.03 -16.31
C THR A 418 -4.27 -1.16 -15.41
N THR A 419 -4.76 -2.26 -15.98
CA THR A 419 -5.17 -3.41 -15.18
C THR A 419 -3.96 -4.00 -14.44
N GLY A 420 -2.79 -4.01 -15.08
CA GLY A 420 -1.50 -4.40 -14.50
C GLY A 420 -1.09 -3.50 -13.32
N ALA A 421 -1.18 -2.18 -13.46
CA ALA A 421 -0.83 -1.19 -12.45
C ALA A 421 -1.73 -1.30 -11.21
N VAL A 422 -3.05 -1.38 -11.42
CA VAL A 422 -4.04 -1.45 -10.35
C VAL A 422 -3.88 -2.74 -9.53
N VAL A 423 -3.81 -3.91 -10.17
CA VAL A 423 -3.54 -5.18 -9.46
C VAL A 423 -2.14 -5.19 -8.85
N GLY A 424 -1.15 -4.64 -9.56
CA GLY A 424 0.24 -4.56 -9.11
C GLY A 424 0.37 -3.78 -7.82
N GLY A 425 -0.33 -2.67 -7.68
CA GLY A 425 -0.39 -1.91 -6.44
C GLY A 425 -0.93 -2.72 -5.25
N LEU A 426 -2.04 -3.44 -5.43
CA LEU A 426 -2.63 -4.26 -4.37
C LEU A 426 -1.80 -5.50 -4.04
N ALA A 427 -1.32 -6.21 -5.07
CA ALA A 427 -0.47 -7.37 -4.92
C ALA A 427 0.87 -7.00 -4.27
N GLY A 428 1.43 -5.83 -4.62
CA GLY A 428 2.61 -5.27 -3.99
C GLY A 428 2.40 -5.05 -2.50
N LEU A 429 1.30 -4.41 -2.09
CA LEU A 429 0.94 -4.23 -0.69
C LEU A 429 0.80 -5.55 0.08
N PHE A 430 0.21 -6.58 -0.54
CA PHE A 430 -0.05 -7.85 0.12
C PHE A 430 1.18 -8.78 0.20
N TYR A 431 1.87 -9.00 -0.92
CA TYR A 431 2.99 -9.94 -1.00
C TYR A 431 4.33 -9.27 -0.63
N GLY A 432 4.43 -7.95 -0.75
CA GLY A 432 5.63 -7.17 -0.48
C GLY A 432 6.60 -7.11 -1.66
N ILE A 433 7.43 -6.07 -1.73
CA ILE A 433 8.38 -5.85 -2.84
C ILE A 433 9.38 -7.01 -3.02
N ASN A 434 9.75 -7.69 -1.92
CA ASN A 434 10.67 -8.83 -1.97
C ASN A 434 10.09 -10.04 -2.72
N SER A 435 8.76 -10.10 -2.89
CA SER A 435 8.10 -11.14 -3.68
C SER A 435 8.16 -10.87 -5.19
N ILE A 436 8.52 -9.65 -5.59
CA ILE A 436 8.60 -9.26 -7.00
C ILE A 436 9.92 -9.76 -7.59
N PRO A 437 9.93 -10.38 -8.79
CA PRO A 437 11.16 -10.80 -9.46
C PRO A 437 12.20 -9.68 -9.52
N LYS A 438 13.42 -9.95 -9.02
CA LYS A 438 14.51 -8.96 -8.96
C LYS A 438 14.89 -8.43 -10.34
N GLU A 439 14.80 -9.27 -11.37
CA GLU A 439 15.05 -8.91 -12.77
C GLU A 439 14.08 -7.82 -13.24
N TRP A 440 12.79 -7.89 -12.86
CA TRP A 440 11.81 -6.86 -13.22
C TRP A 440 12.13 -5.54 -12.55
N ILE A 441 12.43 -5.56 -11.24
CA ILE A 441 12.86 -4.36 -10.50
C ILE A 441 14.13 -3.78 -11.13
N GLY A 442 15.04 -4.62 -11.63
CA GLY A 442 16.30 -4.22 -12.25
C GLY A 442 16.13 -3.40 -13.54
N LYS A 443 15.06 -3.66 -14.30
CA LYS A 443 14.79 -3.05 -15.61
C LYS A 443 14.03 -1.72 -15.55
N ILE A 444 13.37 -1.42 -14.44
CA ILE A 444 12.50 -0.23 -14.34
C ILE A 444 13.26 1.08 -14.60
N ALA A 445 12.75 1.86 -15.55
CA ALA A 445 13.24 3.19 -15.86
C ALA A 445 13.14 4.12 -14.64
N ARG A 446 14.14 4.97 -14.43
CA ARG A 446 14.23 5.92 -13.30
C ARG A 446 14.16 5.27 -11.91
N LYS A 447 14.61 4.02 -11.77
CA LYS A 447 14.65 3.27 -10.50
C LYS A 447 15.16 4.08 -9.30
N LYS A 448 16.27 4.82 -9.45
CA LYS A 448 16.85 5.63 -8.35
C LYS A 448 15.89 6.72 -7.88
N ASP A 449 15.23 7.40 -8.81
CA ASP A 449 14.29 8.48 -8.49
C ASP A 449 13.03 7.94 -7.80
N ILE A 450 12.53 6.79 -8.26
CA ILE A 450 11.40 6.09 -7.64
C ILE A 450 11.78 5.66 -6.21
N GLU A 451 12.99 5.15 -6.01
CA GLU A 451 13.48 4.77 -4.69
C GLU A 451 13.60 5.98 -3.76
N GLU A 452 14.12 7.11 -4.24
CA GLU A 452 14.16 8.36 -3.48
C GLU A 452 12.75 8.89 -3.12
N LEU A 453 11.82 8.88 -4.08
CA LEU A 453 10.43 9.29 -3.87
C LEU A 453 9.74 8.42 -2.81
N THR A 454 9.82 7.09 -2.95
CA THR A 454 9.23 6.17 -1.96
C THR A 454 9.83 6.39 -0.57
N ASN A 455 11.12 6.70 -0.48
CA ASN A 455 11.77 7.04 0.78
C ASN A 455 11.20 8.34 1.39
N LYS A 456 11.15 9.43 0.62
CA LYS A 456 10.57 10.71 1.09
C LYS A 456 9.13 10.55 1.56
N LEU A 457 8.33 9.78 0.84
CA LEU A 457 6.93 9.53 1.21
C LEU A 457 6.83 8.69 2.48
N SER A 458 7.64 7.65 2.62
CA SER A 458 7.74 6.90 3.88
C SER A 458 8.13 7.80 5.06
N ASP A 459 9.03 8.78 4.88
CA ASP A 459 9.46 9.70 5.95
C ASP A 459 8.29 10.55 6.40
N LYS A 460 7.59 11.17 5.44
CA LYS A 460 6.41 12.01 5.68
C LYS A 460 5.37 11.29 6.54
N TYR A 461 5.12 10.02 6.27
CA TYR A 461 4.10 9.23 6.97
C TYR A 461 4.64 8.42 8.16
N LYS A 462 5.91 8.63 8.55
CA LYS A 462 6.59 7.93 9.65
C LYS A 462 6.53 6.40 9.52
N ILE A 463 6.66 5.92 8.29
CA ILE A 463 6.67 4.50 7.96
C ILE A 463 8.11 4.01 8.01
N ALA A 464 8.35 3.01 8.84
CA ALA A 464 9.65 2.36 9.01
C ALA A 464 10.27 1.84 7.69
N ARG A 465 11.60 1.89 7.60
CA ARG A 465 12.43 1.38 6.49
C ARG A 465 13.57 0.49 6.97
N CYS A 466 14.04 -0.40 6.11
CA CYS A 466 15.34 -1.06 6.23
C CYS A 466 16.42 -0.23 5.53
#